data_AF-A0A7S4FEE3-F1
#
_entry.id   AF-A0A7S4FEE3-F1
#
_cell.length_a   1.000
_cell.length_b   1.000
_cell.length_c   1.000
_cell.angle_alpha   90.00
_cell.angle_beta   90.00
_cell.angle_gamma   90.00
#
_symmetry.space_group_name_H-M   'P 1'
#
loop_
_entity.id
_entity.type
_entity.pdbx_description
1 polymer ?
#
loop_
_entity_poly.entity_id
_entity_poly.type
_entity_poly.pdbx_seq_one_letter_code
_entity_poly.pdbx_strand_id
1 'polypeptide(L)'
;EQQRDVDRRIRVLCNKTRCQFGRFYQPRQTQNAIRQAYSESQIGRFLTSQSAEGEANHNETARQRYAAVVVSGPDYYLLRPIPVAEVRAAMHIVTAVYTAALLDAMGYTNGFYIGHPRPVARVLLRFLHWNEDLPTKHDYEYLLKKAFQRHGLQRRVTRVLFEKIRAPVCVAWCNNKRALCRRPEGLHPVPVRMRPGR
;
A
#
# COMPACT_ATOMS: atom_id res chain seq x y z
N GLU A 1 -8.02 3.36 -16.31
CA GLU A 1 -6.88 2.60 -16.89
C GLU A 1 -7.13 1.11 -16.69
N GLN A 2 -6.78 0.26 -17.66
CA GLN A 2 -6.94 -1.19 -17.53
C GLN A 2 -5.70 -1.84 -16.91
N GLN A 3 -5.87 -2.92 -16.13
CA GLN A 3 -4.77 -3.65 -15.49
C GLN A 3 -3.70 -4.13 -16.49
N ARG A 4 -4.11 -4.51 -17.71
CA ARG A 4 -3.20 -4.98 -18.77
C ARG A 4 -2.18 -3.92 -19.17
N ASP A 5 -2.56 -2.64 -19.15
CA ASP A 5 -1.69 -1.54 -19.51
C ASP A 5 -0.70 -1.22 -18.38
N VAL A 6 -1.18 -1.25 -17.13
CA VAL A 6 -0.34 -1.17 -15.94
C VAL A 6 0.72 -2.27 -15.95
N ASP A 7 0.33 -3.51 -16.26
CA ASP A 7 1.25 -4.65 -16.33
C ASP A 7 2.29 -4.53 -17.44
N ARG A 8 1.93 -3.88 -18.56
CA ARG A 8 2.86 -3.60 -19.65
C ARG A 8 3.91 -2.59 -19.19
N ARG A 9 3.48 -1.51 -18.51
CA ARG A 9 4.38 -0.49 -17.95
C ARG A 9 5.31 -1.07 -16.89
N ILE A 10 4.77 -1.88 -15.97
CA ILE A 10 5.56 -2.59 -14.96
C ILE A 10 6.60 -3.49 -15.62
N ARG A 11 6.24 -4.26 -16.66
CA ARG A 11 7.22 -5.10 -17.38
C ARG A 11 8.37 -4.29 -17.98
N VAL A 12 8.07 -3.15 -18.62
CA VAL A 12 9.12 -2.26 -19.16
C VAL A 12 10.02 -1.72 -18.05
N LEU A 13 9.44 -1.30 -16.92
CA LEU A 13 10.18 -0.85 -15.74
C LEU A 13 11.09 -1.94 -15.17
N CYS A 14 10.59 -3.18 -15.13
CA CYS A 14 11.32 -4.33 -14.60
C CYS A 14 12.44 -4.83 -15.48
N ASN A 15 12.31 -4.70 -16.79
CA ASN A 15 13.42 -4.99 -17.69
C ASN A 15 14.60 -4.03 -17.45
N LYS A 16 14.32 -2.78 -17.05
CA LYS A 16 15.36 -1.78 -16.75
C LYS A 16 16.00 -1.96 -15.36
N THR A 17 15.18 -2.25 -14.35
CA THR A 17 15.60 -2.25 -12.93
C THR A 17 15.78 -3.63 -12.32
N ARG A 18 15.54 -4.69 -13.09
CA ARG A 18 15.47 -6.09 -12.64
C ARG A 18 14.34 -6.39 -11.63
N CYS A 19 13.60 -5.39 -11.15
CA CYS A 19 12.47 -5.48 -10.22
C CYS A 19 12.55 -6.65 -9.24
N GLN A 20 13.53 -6.63 -8.34
CA GLN A 20 13.75 -7.74 -7.42
C GLN A 20 13.62 -7.24 -5.98
N PHE A 21 12.68 -7.82 -5.24
CA PHE A 21 12.61 -7.73 -3.79
C PHE A 21 13.45 -8.84 -3.15
N GLY A 22 13.53 -8.85 -1.82
CA GLY A 22 14.28 -9.85 -1.05
C GLY A 22 14.04 -11.29 -1.52
N ARG A 23 15.01 -12.17 -1.24
CA ARG A 23 15.14 -13.53 -1.83
C ARG A 23 13.87 -14.40 -1.78
N PHE A 24 12.94 -14.11 -0.89
CA PHE A 24 11.69 -14.86 -0.70
C PHE A 24 10.55 -14.43 -1.65
N TYR A 25 10.70 -13.32 -2.38
CA TYR A 25 9.69 -12.85 -3.33
C TYR A 25 9.78 -13.62 -4.66
N GLN A 26 8.73 -14.37 -4.96
CA GLN A 26 8.52 -14.96 -6.27
C GLN A 26 8.16 -13.88 -7.31
N PRO A 27 8.42 -14.09 -8.61
CA PRO A 27 8.14 -13.10 -9.65
C PRO A 27 6.71 -12.55 -9.62
N ARG A 28 5.72 -13.40 -9.34
CA ARG A 28 4.31 -13.00 -9.21
C ARG A 28 4.06 -12.13 -7.97
N GLN A 29 4.73 -12.43 -6.85
CA GLN A 29 4.62 -11.62 -5.63
C GLN A 29 5.26 -10.26 -5.83
N THR A 30 6.43 -10.20 -6.48
CA THR A 30 7.04 -8.95 -6.92
C THR A 30 6.04 -8.17 -7.74
N GLN A 31 5.55 -8.71 -8.86
CA GLN A 31 4.60 -8.01 -9.73
C GLN A 31 3.39 -7.45 -8.97
N ASN A 32 2.81 -8.22 -8.04
CA ASN A 32 1.70 -7.76 -7.22
C ASN A 32 2.06 -6.61 -6.28
N ALA A 33 3.25 -6.65 -5.65
CA ALA A 33 3.74 -5.55 -4.83
C ALA A 33 3.94 -4.26 -5.67
N ILE A 34 4.45 -4.39 -6.91
CA ILE A 34 4.58 -3.26 -7.83
C ILE A 34 3.22 -2.71 -8.21
N ARG A 35 2.25 -3.57 -8.53
CA ARG A 35 0.88 -3.16 -8.86
C ARG A 35 0.26 -2.38 -7.70
N GLN A 36 0.41 -2.88 -6.47
CA GLN A 36 -0.09 -2.18 -5.30
C GLN A 36 0.59 -0.82 -5.13
N ALA A 37 1.92 -0.74 -5.26
CA ALA A 37 2.65 0.53 -5.22
C ALA A 37 2.17 1.52 -6.30
N TYR A 38 1.94 1.02 -7.51
CA TYR A 38 1.41 1.82 -8.61
C TYR A 38 0.02 2.36 -8.30
N SER A 39 -0.91 1.50 -7.87
CA SER A 39 -2.26 1.89 -7.48
C SER A 39 -2.26 2.92 -6.36
N GLU A 40 -1.43 2.72 -5.33
CA GLU A 40 -1.23 3.68 -4.25
C GLU A 40 -0.73 5.02 -4.80
N SER A 41 0.22 5.01 -5.75
CA SER A 41 0.74 6.24 -6.36
C SER A 41 -0.30 7.04 -7.14
N GLN A 42 -1.33 6.39 -7.70
CA GLN A 42 -2.44 7.10 -8.34
C GLN A 42 -3.25 7.89 -7.32
N ILE A 43 -3.48 7.31 -6.13
CA ILE A 43 -4.09 8.02 -5.01
C ILE A 43 -3.17 9.15 -4.53
N GLY A 44 -1.85 8.90 -4.45
CA GLY A 44 -0.87 9.95 -4.13
C GLY A 44 -0.94 11.14 -5.08
N ARG A 45 -0.98 10.89 -6.39
CA ARG A 45 -1.12 11.94 -7.43
C ARG A 45 -2.43 12.71 -7.29
N PHE A 46 -3.53 11.99 -7.04
CA PHE A 46 -4.82 12.62 -6.76
C PHE A 46 -4.74 13.52 -5.53
N LEU A 47 -4.17 13.06 -4.41
CA LEU A 47 -4.03 13.90 -3.22
C LEU A 47 -3.14 15.12 -3.44
N THR A 48 -2.06 14.98 -4.23
CA THR A 48 -1.21 16.11 -4.62
C THR A 48 -2.00 17.13 -5.45
N SER A 49 -2.77 16.70 -6.45
CA SER A 49 -3.59 17.60 -7.27
C SER A 49 -4.75 18.25 -6.52
N GLN A 50 -5.05 17.79 -5.30
CA GLN A 50 -6.07 18.37 -4.41
C GLN A 50 -5.45 19.21 -3.28
N SER A 51 -4.14 19.43 -3.33
CA SER A 51 -3.39 20.21 -2.34
C SER A 51 -2.66 21.38 -3.00
N ALA A 52 -2.40 22.43 -2.23
CA ALA A 52 -1.73 23.65 -2.71
C ALA A 52 -0.32 23.41 -3.30
N GLU A 53 0.29 22.23 -3.09
CA GLU A 53 1.59 21.87 -3.69
C GLU A 53 1.49 21.45 -5.17
N GLY A 54 0.28 21.20 -5.70
CA GLY A 54 0.07 20.77 -7.08
C GLY A 54 0.15 21.89 -8.13
N GLU A 55 0.13 23.16 -7.71
CA GLU A 55 0.01 24.32 -8.61
C GLU A 55 1.16 25.31 -8.38
N ALA A 56 2.31 25.03 -8.98
CA ALA A 56 3.31 26.06 -9.26
C ALA A 56 2.98 26.87 -10.54
N ASN A 57 1.95 26.46 -11.30
CA ASN A 57 1.56 27.10 -12.56
C ASN A 57 0.02 27.24 -12.63
N HIS A 58 -0.43 28.49 -12.77
CA HIS A 58 -1.82 28.95 -13.01
C HIS A 58 -2.74 29.17 -11.80
N ASN A 59 -2.56 30.34 -11.17
CA ASN A 59 -3.55 31.40 -10.89
C ASN A 59 -4.97 31.08 -10.39
N GLU A 60 -5.23 29.94 -9.76
CA GLU A 60 -6.52 29.70 -9.10
C GLU A 60 -6.35 28.95 -7.78
N THR A 61 -5.99 29.68 -6.72
CA THR A 61 -6.05 29.29 -5.29
C THR A 61 -6.40 27.81 -5.03
N ALA A 62 -5.46 26.89 -5.25
CA ALA A 62 -5.61 25.48 -4.87
C ALA A 62 -5.81 25.36 -3.35
N ARG A 63 -7.07 25.47 -2.93
CA ARG A 63 -7.48 25.24 -1.55
C ARG A 63 -7.41 23.76 -1.31
N GLN A 64 -6.68 23.39 -0.25
CA GLN A 64 -6.66 22.02 0.20
C GLN A 64 -8.08 21.55 0.50
N ARG A 65 -8.59 20.62 -0.32
CA ARG A 65 -9.99 20.20 -0.29
C ARG A 65 -10.32 19.30 0.90
N TYR A 66 -9.35 18.55 1.38
CA TYR A 66 -9.52 17.54 2.44
C TYR A 66 -8.68 17.89 3.66
N ALA A 67 -9.28 17.87 4.86
CA ALA A 67 -8.55 18.08 6.11
C ALA A 67 -7.75 16.83 6.52
N ALA A 68 -8.32 15.65 6.29
CA ALA A 68 -7.68 14.35 6.53
C ALA A 68 -8.08 13.36 5.43
N VAL A 69 -7.30 12.29 5.31
CA VAL A 69 -7.56 11.18 4.39
C VAL A 69 -7.46 9.86 5.13
N VAL A 70 -8.32 8.92 4.74
CA VAL A 70 -8.21 7.51 5.10
C VAL A 70 -8.10 6.71 3.82
N VAL A 71 -7.07 5.89 3.72
CA VAL A 71 -6.81 5.03 2.57
C VAL A 71 -6.86 3.59 3.05
N SER A 72 -7.68 2.78 2.40
CA SER A 72 -7.78 1.34 2.65
C SER A 72 -7.58 0.60 1.34
N GLY A 73 -6.57 -0.27 1.33
CA GLY A 73 -6.27 -1.18 0.24
C GLY A 73 -7.39 -2.20 0.04
N PRO A 74 -7.51 -2.78 -1.16
CA PRO A 74 -8.60 -3.68 -1.53
C PRO A 74 -8.55 -5.04 -0.82
N ASP A 75 -7.42 -5.37 -0.22
CA ASP A 75 -7.19 -6.60 0.54
C ASP A 75 -7.49 -6.45 2.04
N TYR A 76 -7.96 -5.28 2.49
CA TYR A 76 -8.31 -5.03 3.89
C TYR A 76 -9.81 -5.02 4.12
N TYR A 77 -10.24 -5.84 5.08
CA TYR A 77 -11.58 -5.83 5.65
C TYR A 77 -11.54 -5.26 7.05
N LEU A 78 -12.18 -4.12 7.29
CA LEU A 78 -12.20 -3.48 8.60
C LEU A 78 -13.07 -4.27 9.57
N LEU A 79 -12.48 -4.73 10.68
CA LEU A 79 -13.19 -5.44 11.74
C LEU A 79 -13.87 -4.50 12.73
N ARG A 80 -13.43 -3.24 12.77
CA ARG A 80 -13.98 -2.20 13.65
C ARG A 80 -14.08 -0.88 12.89
N PRO A 81 -14.98 0.02 13.32
CA PRO A 81 -15.03 1.38 12.80
C PRO A 81 -13.68 2.10 12.93
N ILE A 82 -13.39 2.97 11.97
CA ILE A 82 -12.18 3.80 12.00
C ILE A 82 -12.27 4.77 13.19
N PRO A 83 -11.24 4.84 14.06
CA PRO A 83 -11.26 5.75 15.21
C PRO A 83 -11.33 7.22 14.78
N VAL A 84 -12.49 7.86 14.97
CA VAL A 84 -12.71 9.26 14.59
C VAL A 84 -11.71 10.21 15.28
N ALA A 85 -11.30 9.91 16.51
CA ALA A 85 -10.30 10.68 17.23
C ALA A 85 -8.95 10.73 16.50
N GLU A 86 -8.53 9.61 15.88
CA GLU A 86 -7.28 9.56 15.10
C GLU A 86 -7.41 10.32 13.79
N VAL A 87 -8.58 10.26 13.14
CA VAL A 87 -8.87 11.06 11.93
C VAL A 87 -8.85 12.56 12.25
N ARG A 88 -9.45 12.99 13.37
CA ARG A 88 -9.41 14.38 13.83
C ARG A 88 -7.99 14.83 14.14
N ALA A 89 -7.22 14.02 14.86
CA ALA A 89 -5.82 14.33 15.14
C ALA A 89 -5.00 14.48 13.85
N ALA A 90 -5.21 13.57 12.89
CA ALA A 90 -4.54 13.58 11.60
C ALA A 90 -4.78 14.85 10.78
N MET A 91 -5.90 15.58 11.00
CA MET A 91 -6.16 16.86 10.33
C MET A 91 -5.10 17.94 10.63
N HIS A 92 -4.42 17.83 11.77
CA HIS A 92 -3.50 18.86 12.26
C HIS A 92 -2.04 18.40 12.26
N ILE A 93 -1.77 17.13 11.96
CA ILE A 93 -0.42 16.55 12.04
C ILE A 93 0.13 16.36 10.63
N VAL A 94 0.92 17.34 10.17
CA VAL A 94 1.55 17.32 8.84
C VAL A 94 2.88 16.55 8.81
N THR A 95 3.38 16.13 9.97
CA THR A 95 4.67 15.43 10.12
C THR A 95 4.53 13.94 10.38
N ALA A 96 3.30 13.40 10.40
CA ALA A 96 3.07 12.00 10.70
C ALA A 96 1.97 11.37 9.83
N VAL A 97 2.05 10.05 9.71
CA VAL A 97 1.00 9.22 9.11
C VAL A 97 0.74 8.05 10.04
N TYR A 98 -0.53 7.77 10.29
CA TYR A 98 -0.96 6.58 11.00
C TYR A 98 -0.95 5.39 10.03
N THR A 99 -0.33 4.30 10.43
CA THR A 99 -0.42 3.00 9.73
C THR A 99 -0.85 1.93 10.73
N ALA A 100 -1.40 0.82 10.24
CA ALA A 100 -1.54 -0.36 11.09
C ALA A 100 -0.15 -0.92 11.47
N ALA A 101 -0.12 -1.80 12.48
CA ALA A 101 1.09 -2.49 12.94
C ALA A 101 0.91 -4.02 12.95
N LEU A 102 0.10 -4.54 12.04
CA LEU A 102 -0.28 -5.96 12.03
C LEU A 102 0.79 -6.86 11.41
N LEU A 103 1.55 -6.36 10.44
CA LEU A 103 2.57 -7.12 9.70
C LEU A 103 3.81 -6.25 9.50
N ASP A 104 4.29 -5.67 10.58
CA ASP A 104 5.57 -4.96 10.57
C ASP A 104 6.70 -5.99 10.44
N ALA A 105 7.14 -6.22 9.21
CA ALA A 105 8.30 -7.03 8.89
C ALA A 105 9.58 -6.18 8.98
N MET A 106 10.32 -6.03 7.88
CA MET A 106 11.48 -5.13 7.86
C MET A 106 11.09 -3.64 7.78
N GLY A 107 9.80 -3.34 7.57
CA GLY A 107 9.26 -2.00 7.50
C GLY A 107 7.90 -1.87 8.16
N TYR A 108 7.01 -1.09 7.53
CA TYR A 108 5.70 -0.78 8.09
C TYR A 108 4.60 -1.52 7.33
N THR A 109 3.55 -1.91 8.05
CA THR A 109 2.33 -2.45 7.42
C THR A 109 1.77 -1.42 6.43
N ASN A 110 1.65 -1.83 5.16
CA ASN A 110 1.18 -0.98 4.05
C ASN A 110 -0.32 -1.10 3.80
N GLY A 111 -0.83 -0.21 2.94
CA GLY A 111 -2.19 -0.23 2.40
C GLY A 111 -3.31 0.11 3.39
N PHE A 112 -3.01 0.51 4.63
CA PHE A 112 -3.96 1.24 5.46
C PHE A 112 -3.28 2.48 6.06
N TYR A 113 -3.84 3.66 5.76
CA TYR A 113 -3.24 4.95 6.14
C TYR A 113 -4.30 5.92 6.65
N ILE A 114 -4.01 6.65 7.73
CA ILE A 114 -4.77 7.83 8.17
C ILE A 114 -3.78 8.99 8.32
N GLY A 115 -4.09 10.16 7.76
CA GLY A 115 -3.17 11.28 7.87
C GLY A 115 -3.69 12.56 7.22
N HIS A 116 -2.93 13.63 7.37
CA HIS A 116 -3.10 14.83 6.55
C HIS A 116 -2.81 14.46 5.08
N PRO A 117 -3.52 15.04 4.07
CA PRO A 117 -3.32 14.67 2.66
C PRO A 117 -1.87 14.78 2.20
N ARG A 118 -1.17 15.84 2.60
CA ARG A 118 0.22 16.10 2.22
C ARG A 118 1.21 14.97 2.61
N PRO A 119 1.38 14.60 3.88
CA PRO A 119 2.27 13.49 4.25
C PRO A 119 1.79 12.14 3.69
N VAL A 120 0.49 11.90 3.60
CA VAL A 120 -0.04 10.66 3.00
C VAL A 120 0.31 10.57 1.51
N ALA A 121 0.13 11.66 0.75
CA ALA A 121 0.50 11.71 -0.66
C ALA A 121 1.98 11.35 -0.89
N ARG A 122 2.88 11.94 -0.09
CA ARG A 122 4.33 11.64 -0.15
C ARG A 122 4.63 10.15 0.04
N VAL A 123 3.98 9.52 1.02
CA VAL A 123 4.11 8.08 1.28
C VAL A 123 3.59 7.22 0.13
N LEU A 124 2.44 7.60 -0.44
CA LEU A 124 1.81 6.87 -1.55
C LEU A 124 2.57 7.02 -2.88
N LEU A 125 3.29 8.14 -3.06
CA LEU A 125 4.11 8.41 -4.24
C LEU A 125 5.47 7.67 -4.23
N ARG A 126 5.76 6.82 -3.24
CA ARG A 126 7.02 6.05 -3.19
C ARG A 126 7.33 5.23 -4.44
N PHE A 127 6.30 4.83 -5.20
CA PHE A 127 6.47 4.16 -6.49
C PHE A 127 7.31 5.00 -7.49
N LEU A 128 7.32 6.32 -7.38
CA LEU A 128 8.12 7.19 -8.25
C LEU A 128 9.63 7.03 -8.03
N HIS A 129 10.04 6.57 -6.85
CA HIS A 129 11.45 6.32 -6.50
C HIS A 129 11.88 4.87 -6.77
N TRP A 130 11.06 4.10 -7.49
CA TRP A 130 11.30 2.69 -7.78
C TRP A 130 12.71 2.40 -8.30
N ASN A 131 13.22 3.22 -9.22
CA ASN A 131 14.53 3.01 -9.83
C ASN A 131 15.69 3.13 -8.83
N GLU A 132 15.52 3.90 -7.76
CA GLU A 132 16.50 4.04 -6.67
C GLU A 132 16.32 2.96 -5.60
N ASP A 133 15.09 2.48 -5.46
CA ASP A 133 14.67 1.59 -4.39
C ASP A 133 14.92 0.12 -4.73
N LEU A 134 15.12 -0.21 -6.02
CA LEU A 134 15.24 -1.58 -6.51
C LEU A 134 16.36 -1.80 -7.53
N PRO A 135 16.98 -2.99 -7.55
CA PRO A 135 16.65 -4.18 -6.74
C PRO A 135 17.05 -4.02 -5.26
N THR A 136 16.36 -4.72 -4.36
CA THR A 136 16.61 -4.65 -2.92
C THR A 136 16.58 -6.03 -2.27
N LYS A 137 17.30 -6.18 -1.16
CA LYS A 137 17.25 -7.37 -0.31
C LYS A 137 16.06 -7.35 0.66
N HIS A 138 15.34 -6.24 0.72
CA HIS A 138 14.22 -6.03 1.64
C HIS A 138 12.86 -6.36 1.00
N ASP A 139 11.81 -6.35 1.82
CA ASP A 139 10.43 -6.57 1.42
C ASP A 139 9.76 -5.27 0.96
N TYR A 140 8.51 -5.39 0.56
CA TYR A 140 7.69 -4.26 0.13
C TYR A 140 7.40 -3.28 1.26
N GLU A 141 7.18 -3.78 2.47
CA GLU A 141 6.97 -3.04 3.72
C GLU A 141 8.17 -2.11 4.03
N TYR A 142 9.39 -2.55 3.72
CA TYR A 142 10.59 -1.73 3.86
C TYR A 142 10.57 -0.49 2.96
N LEU A 143 10.05 -0.59 1.74
CA LEU A 143 9.92 0.59 0.86
C LEU A 143 8.99 1.64 1.46
N LEU A 144 7.96 1.21 2.18
CA LEU A 144 7.11 2.13 2.94
C LEU A 144 7.91 2.84 4.03
N LYS A 145 8.69 2.10 4.83
CA LYS A 145 9.57 2.68 5.86
C LYS A 145 10.59 3.67 5.24
N LYS A 146 11.20 3.32 4.11
CA LYS A 146 12.13 4.21 3.39
C LYS A 146 11.44 5.51 2.95
N ALA A 147 10.18 5.45 2.50
CA ALA A 147 9.40 6.64 2.16
C ALA A 147 9.17 7.56 3.37
N PHE A 148 8.86 7.01 4.55
CA PHE A 148 8.77 7.80 5.78
C PHE A 148 10.09 8.50 6.10
N GLN A 149 11.20 7.77 6.05
CA GLN A 149 12.53 8.30 6.32
C GLN A 149 12.92 9.40 5.32
N ARG A 150 12.71 9.16 4.01
CA ARG A 150 13.00 10.10 2.92
C ARG A 150 12.28 11.44 3.10
N HIS A 151 11.10 11.44 3.72
CA HIS A 151 10.29 12.64 3.92
C HIS A 151 10.28 13.16 5.36
N GLY A 152 11.11 12.61 6.24
CA GLY A 152 11.16 13.01 7.65
C GLY A 152 9.83 12.80 8.40
N LEU A 153 9.04 11.81 7.99
CA LEU A 153 7.72 11.54 8.56
C LEU A 153 7.82 10.60 9.76
N GLN A 154 7.05 10.91 10.79
CA GLN A 154 6.83 10.04 11.93
C GLN A 154 5.73 9.03 11.62
N ARG A 155 5.96 7.78 12.00
CA ARG A 155 4.90 6.78 12.01
C ARG A 155 4.12 6.87 13.31
N ARG A 156 2.79 6.86 13.21
CA ARG A 156 1.89 6.57 14.34
C ARG A 156 1.19 5.24 14.09
N VAL A 157 0.94 4.47 15.14
CA VAL A 157 0.20 3.21 15.01
C VAL A 157 -1.28 3.48 15.28
N THR A 158 -2.15 3.13 14.33
CA THR A 158 -3.61 3.22 14.52
C THR A 158 -4.13 2.04 15.33
N ARG A 159 -5.23 2.26 16.06
CA ARG A 159 -5.99 1.18 16.74
C ARG A 159 -6.95 0.45 15.80
N VAL A 160 -6.97 0.76 14.50
CA VAL A 160 -7.77 0.04 13.50
C VAL A 160 -7.41 -1.44 13.51
N LEU A 161 -8.44 -2.27 13.51
CA LEU A 161 -8.34 -3.71 13.32
C LEU A 161 -8.88 -4.04 11.94
N PHE A 162 -8.09 -4.77 11.16
CA PHE A 162 -8.50 -5.30 9.88
C PHE A 162 -8.07 -6.75 9.73
N GLU A 163 -8.72 -7.43 8.80
CA GLU A 163 -8.31 -8.73 8.28
C GLU A 163 -7.86 -8.61 6.84
N LYS A 164 -6.86 -9.41 6.48
CA LYS A 164 -6.41 -9.48 5.10
C LYS A 164 -7.19 -10.55 4.35
N ILE A 165 -7.99 -10.15 3.37
CA ILE A 165 -8.71 -11.10 2.50
C ILE A 165 -7.79 -11.48 1.35
N ARG A 166 -7.43 -12.76 1.27
CA ARG A 166 -6.60 -13.32 0.18
C ARG A 166 -7.44 -14.22 -0.71
N ALA A 167 -7.20 -14.21 -2.02
CA ALA A 167 -7.77 -15.23 -2.89
C ALA A 167 -7.27 -16.64 -2.47
N PRO A 168 -8.14 -17.67 -2.37
CA PRO A 168 -9.54 -17.72 -2.79
C PRO A 168 -10.57 -17.45 -1.66
N VAL A 169 -10.54 -16.27 -1.03
CA VAL A 169 -11.37 -15.88 0.13
C VAL A 169 -10.94 -16.57 1.43
N CYS A 170 -9.63 -16.61 1.69
CA CYS A 170 -9.10 -16.99 2.99
C CYS A 170 -8.96 -15.74 3.88
N VAL A 171 -9.46 -15.85 5.11
CA VAL A 171 -9.20 -14.87 6.17
C VAL A 171 -7.88 -15.26 6.84
N ALA A 172 -6.86 -14.45 6.65
CA ALA A 172 -5.57 -14.65 7.30
C ALA A 172 -5.47 -13.76 8.54
N TRP A 173 -5.81 -14.34 9.71
CA TRP A 173 -5.73 -13.63 10.98
C TRP A 173 -4.29 -13.21 11.26
N CYS A 174 -4.06 -11.89 11.36
CA CYS A 174 -2.71 -11.32 11.46
C CYS A 174 -1.98 -11.58 12.81
N ASN A 175 -2.60 -12.29 13.77
CA ASN A 175 -2.03 -12.55 15.12
C ASN A 175 -1.84 -14.03 15.46
N ASN A 176 -2.25 -14.97 14.59
CA ASN A 176 -2.04 -16.40 14.81
C ASN A 176 -1.72 -17.08 13.48
N LYS A 177 -0.74 -17.99 13.47
CA LYS A 177 -0.27 -18.74 12.28
C LYS A 177 -1.35 -19.62 11.61
N ARG A 178 -2.62 -19.50 11.97
CA ARG A 178 -3.75 -20.22 11.38
C ARG A 178 -4.57 -19.28 10.50
N ALA A 179 -4.32 -19.34 9.19
CA ALA A 179 -5.29 -18.83 8.22
C ALA A 179 -6.55 -19.70 8.29
N LEU A 180 -7.70 -19.08 8.51
CA LEU A 180 -9.01 -19.74 8.40
C LEU A 180 -9.44 -19.65 6.95
N CYS A 181 -9.01 -20.64 6.16
CA CYS A 181 -9.55 -20.84 4.82
C CYS A 181 -10.84 -21.66 4.93
N ARG A 182 -12.01 -21.03 4.82
CA ARG A 182 -13.23 -21.75 4.46
C ARG A 182 -13.32 -21.77 2.94
N ARG A 183 -13.31 -22.96 2.34
CA ARG A 183 -13.78 -23.07 0.95
C ARG A 183 -15.28 -22.78 0.95
N PRO A 184 -15.79 -21.93 0.05
CA PRO A 184 -17.23 -21.80 -0.12
C PRO A 184 -17.79 -23.17 -0.50
N GLU A 185 -18.74 -23.68 0.29
CA GLU A 185 -19.52 -24.86 -0.10
C GLU A 185 -20.28 -24.52 -1.39
N GLY A 186 -20.11 -25.34 -2.44
CA GLY A 186 -20.86 -25.20 -3.70
C GLY A 186 -20.07 -24.74 -4.93
N LEU A 187 -18.77 -24.41 -4.81
CA LEU A 187 -17.92 -24.19 -6.00
C LEU A 187 -17.20 -25.49 -6.38
N HIS A 188 -17.62 -26.11 -7.50
CA HIS A 188 -16.97 -27.29 -8.05
C HIS A 188 -15.46 -27.06 -8.22
N PRO A 189 -14.62 -28.07 -7.91
CA PRO A 189 -13.18 -27.95 -7.99
C PRO A 189 -12.75 -27.73 -9.45
N VAL A 190 -12.19 -26.56 -9.75
CA VAL A 190 -11.29 -26.44 -10.90
C VAL A 190 -9.96 -27.04 -10.46
N PRO A 191 -9.47 -28.13 -11.09
CA PRO A 191 -8.24 -28.78 -10.66
C PRO A 191 -7.04 -27.85 -10.91
N VAL A 192 -6.56 -27.18 -9.86
CA VAL A 192 -5.25 -26.54 -9.87
C VAL A 192 -4.23 -27.66 -9.64
N ARG A 193 -3.64 -28.17 -10.72
CA ARG A 193 -2.43 -29.01 -10.64
C ARG A 193 -1.31 -28.18 -10.03
N MET A 194 -1.09 -28.32 -8.73
CA MET A 194 0.21 -27.98 -8.13
C MET A 194 1.19 -29.07 -8.59
N ARG A 195 2.16 -28.71 -9.43
CA ARG A 195 3.31 -29.60 -9.67
C ARG A 195 4.19 -29.57 -8.40
N PRO A 196 4.65 -30.73 -7.90
CA PRO A 196 5.69 -30.77 -6.89
C PRO A 196 6.97 -30.20 -7.49
N GLY A 197 7.68 -29.39 -6.70
CA GLY A 197 8.96 -28.82 -7.09
C GLY A 197 10.00 -29.88 -7.42
N ARG A 198 10.75 -29.63 -8.50
CA ARG A 198 12.14 -30.05 -8.65
C ARG A 198 12.98 -28.78 -8.72
#